data_AF-A0A645GU70-F1
#
_entry.id   AF-A0A645GU70-F1
#
_cell.length_a   1.000
_cell.length_b   1.000
_cell.length_c   1.000
_cell.angle_alpha   90.00
_cell.angle_beta   90.00
_cell.angle_gamma   90.00
#
_symmetry.space_group_name_H-M   'P 1'
#
loop_
_entity.id
_entity.type
_entity.pdbx_description
1 polymer ?
#
loop_
_entity_poly.entity_id
_entity_poly.type
_entity_poly.pdbx_seq_one_letter_code
_entity_poly.pdbx_strand_id
1 'polypeptide(L)'
;MGAKDTGTHLVQFATVDAAWLLQTSHPLAQAITREVLGNPKIAKVGFGLDNDRSQLQGRLNVEMQNVLDLDRVFKRHGFGSSTGVRAAVALVLGQSLRKSKRVTTSNWSNPRLTESQCRYAANDAHAPAAVFAQLGDWEARQPPVPAHRPPRPRPAAPDVSTRN
;
A
#
# COMPACT_ATOMS: atom_id res chain seq x y z
N MET A 1 32.60 0.66 2.04
CA MET A 1 31.95 -0.21 1.03
C MET A 1 30.45 -0.12 1.22
N GLY A 2 29.73 0.43 0.24
CA GLY A 2 28.27 0.53 0.30
C GLY A 2 27.66 -0.86 0.11
N ALA A 3 26.88 -1.33 1.08
CA ALA A 3 26.08 -2.53 0.92
C ALA A 3 25.16 -2.31 -0.29
N LYS A 4 25.37 -3.08 -1.36
CA LYS A 4 24.38 -3.18 -2.43
C LYS A 4 23.09 -3.68 -1.78
N ASP A 5 22.07 -2.83 -1.79
CA ASP A 5 20.74 -3.16 -1.30
C ASP A 5 20.28 -4.44 -2.01
N THR A 6 20.17 -5.54 -1.27
CA THR A 6 20.10 -6.89 -1.82
C THR A 6 18.66 -7.29 -2.15
N GLY A 7 17.77 -6.29 -2.30
CA GLY A 7 16.35 -6.42 -2.63
C GLY A 7 15.46 -6.70 -1.42
N THR A 8 14.17 -6.96 -1.67
CA THR A 8 13.15 -7.19 -0.63
C THR A 8 13.54 -8.32 0.33
N HIS A 9 14.04 -7.98 1.52
CA HIS A 9 14.52 -8.96 2.52
C HIS A 9 13.40 -9.62 3.33
N LEU A 10 12.26 -8.95 3.43
CA LEU A 10 11.11 -9.37 4.21
C LEU A 10 9.84 -9.10 3.41
N VAL A 11 8.94 -10.08 3.41
CA VAL A 11 7.56 -9.90 2.94
C VAL A 11 6.65 -10.07 4.14
N GLN A 12 5.72 -9.14 4.34
CA GLN A 12 4.73 -9.20 5.41
C GLN A 12 3.34 -9.45 4.82
N PHE A 13 2.62 -10.39 5.43
CA PHE A 13 1.20 -10.62 5.19
C PHE A 13 0.43 -10.49 6.49
N ALA A 14 -0.81 -10.03 6.42
CA ALA A 14 -1.70 -10.04 7.56
C ALA A 14 -3.15 -10.23 7.13
N THR A 15 -3.91 -10.83 8.04
CA THR A 15 -5.36 -10.76 8.13
C THR A 15 -5.71 -9.84 9.29
N VAL A 16 -7.00 -9.70 9.61
CA VAL A 16 -7.43 -8.98 10.81
C VAL A 16 -7.00 -9.67 12.11
N ASP A 17 -6.77 -10.98 12.07
CA ASP A 17 -6.51 -11.81 13.25
C ASP A 17 -5.04 -12.18 13.46
N ALA A 18 -4.24 -12.21 12.38
CA ALA A 18 -2.87 -12.70 12.42
C ALA A 18 -1.97 -12.05 11.38
N ALA A 19 -0.66 -12.05 11.64
CA ALA A 19 0.37 -11.56 10.74
C ALA A 19 1.51 -12.58 10.58
N TRP A 20 2.07 -12.64 9.37
CA TRP A 20 3.18 -13.52 8.99
C TRP A 20 4.32 -12.69 8.39
N LEU A 21 5.54 -13.00 8.83
CA LEU A 21 6.77 -12.33 8.42
C LEU A 21 7.68 -13.33 7.70
N LEU A 22 7.83 -13.15 6.39
CA LEU A 22 8.50 -14.10 5.51
C LEU A 22 9.85 -13.53 5.06
N GLN A 23 10.93 -13.97 5.70
CA GLN A 23 12.28 -13.58 5.32
C GLN A 23 12.68 -14.27 4.01
N THR A 24 12.91 -13.49 2.95
CA THR A 24 13.10 -14.00 1.59
C THR A 24 14.43 -14.71 1.37
N SER A 25 15.32 -14.71 2.36
CA SER A 25 16.50 -15.58 2.41
C SER A 25 16.13 -17.07 2.48
N HIS A 26 14.91 -17.42 2.93
CA HIS A 26 14.47 -18.81 3.05
C HIS A 26 13.67 -19.27 1.83
N PRO A 27 14.01 -20.42 1.21
CA PRO A 27 13.29 -20.94 0.05
C PRO A 27 11.78 -21.18 0.30
N LEU A 28 11.42 -21.69 1.48
CA LEU A 28 10.02 -21.91 1.87
C LEU A 28 9.24 -20.59 1.94
N ALA A 29 9.86 -19.53 2.49
CA ALA A 29 9.26 -18.20 2.55
C ALA A 29 9.00 -17.64 1.14
N GLN A 30 9.93 -17.85 0.20
CA GLN A 30 9.72 -17.46 -1.21
C GLN A 30 8.60 -18.27 -1.87
N ALA A 31 8.52 -19.57 -1.61
CA ALA A 31 7.47 -20.43 -2.17
C ALA A 31 6.07 -20.01 -1.68
N ILE A 32 5.90 -19.84 -0.36
CA ILE A 32 4.65 -19.35 0.24
C ILE A 32 4.29 -17.97 -0.32
N THR A 33 5.27 -17.07 -0.43
CA THR A 33 5.05 -15.74 -0.99
C THR A 33 4.52 -15.83 -2.42
N ARG A 34 5.13 -16.64 -3.29
CA ARG A 34 4.65 -16.81 -4.68
C ARG A 34 3.23 -17.36 -4.73
N GLU A 35 2.94 -18.35 -3.91
CA GLU A 35 1.61 -18.98 -3.86
C GLU A 35 0.53 -17.96 -3.47
N VAL A 36 0.75 -17.19 -2.40
CA VAL A 36 -0.20 -16.18 -1.93
C VAL A 36 -0.36 -15.03 -2.93
N LEU A 37 0.74 -14.49 -3.46
CA LEU A 37 0.70 -13.36 -4.40
C LEU A 37 0.05 -13.76 -5.74
N GLY A 38 0.32 -14.96 -6.24
CA GLY A 38 -0.20 -15.47 -7.50
C GLY A 38 -1.65 -15.96 -7.43
N ASN A 39 -2.20 -16.20 -6.24
CA ASN A 39 -3.56 -16.73 -6.11
C ASN A 39 -4.64 -15.64 -6.35
N PRO A 40 -5.46 -15.74 -7.41
CA PRO A 40 -6.51 -14.75 -7.68
C PRO A 40 -7.64 -14.75 -6.65
N LYS A 41 -7.81 -15.83 -5.88
CA LYS A 41 -8.85 -15.94 -4.85
C LYS A 41 -8.50 -15.20 -3.55
N ILE A 42 -7.25 -14.76 -3.41
CA ILE A 42 -6.78 -14.00 -2.26
C ILE A 42 -6.60 -12.54 -2.69
N ALA A 43 -7.34 -11.63 -2.08
CA ALA A 43 -7.16 -10.20 -2.29
C ALA A 43 -5.88 -9.71 -1.60
N LYS A 44 -5.00 -9.03 -2.34
CA LYS A 44 -3.81 -8.36 -1.79
C LYS A 44 -4.14 -6.89 -1.61
N VAL A 45 -4.36 -6.49 -0.36
CA VAL A 45 -4.78 -5.13 -0.01
C VAL A 45 -3.63 -4.38 0.64
N GLY A 46 -3.42 -3.12 0.22
CA GLY A 46 -2.32 -2.30 0.72
C GLY A 46 -2.41 -0.84 0.26
N PHE A 47 -1.32 -0.09 0.43
CA PHE A 47 -1.20 1.31 0.00
C PHE A 47 0.05 1.46 -0.84
N GLY A 48 -0.05 2.07 -2.02
CA GLY A 48 1.11 2.37 -2.87
C GLY A 48 1.84 1.12 -3.38
N LEU A 49 1.07 0.09 -3.76
CA LEU A 49 1.60 -1.25 -4.06
C LEU A 49 2.35 -1.37 -5.39
N ASP A 50 2.43 -0.29 -6.19
CA ASP A 50 3.04 -0.34 -7.52
C ASP A 50 4.55 -0.63 -7.46
N ASN A 51 5.26 -0.10 -6.45
CA ASN A 51 6.67 -0.44 -6.22
C ASN A 51 6.84 -1.87 -5.69
N ASP A 52 5.97 -2.32 -4.77
CA ASP A 52 6.04 -3.69 -4.25
C ASP A 52 5.81 -4.71 -5.38
N ARG A 53 4.88 -4.43 -6.30
CA ARG A 53 4.61 -5.26 -7.47
C ARG A 53 5.88 -5.42 -8.33
N SER A 54 6.54 -4.33 -8.67
CA SER A 54 7.73 -4.38 -9.55
C SER A 54 8.90 -5.10 -8.87
N GLN A 55 9.15 -4.84 -7.58
CA GLN A 55 10.22 -5.50 -6.83
C GLN A 55 9.97 -7.00 -6.65
N LEU A 56 8.74 -7.39 -6.28
CA LEU A 56 8.39 -8.79 -6.05
C LEU A 56 8.35 -9.58 -7.36
N GLN A 57 7.86 -8.99 -8.46
CA GLN A 57 7.91 -9.62 -9.76
C GLN A 57 9.35 -9.88 -10.20
N GLY A 58 10.23 -8.87 -10.11
CA GLY A 58 11.64 -9.03 -10.48
C GLY A 58 12.41 -10.03 -9.62
N ARG A 59 12.07 -10.13 -8.32
CA ARG A 59 12.79 -11.00 -7.37
C ARG A 59 12.28 -12.43 -7.35
N LEU A 60 10.96 -12.61 -7.40
CA LEU A 60 10.32 -13.91 -7.19
C LEU A 60 9.72 -14.49 -8.48
N ASN A 61 9.76 -13.75 -9.59
CA ASN A 61 9.14 -14.12 -10.86
C ASN A 61 7.66 -14.52 -10.70
N VAL A 62 6.91 -13.71 -9.95
CA VAL A 62 5.47 -13.91 -9.71
C VAL A 62 4.69 -12.66 -10.09
N GLU A 63 3.59 -12.86 -10.80
CA GLU A 63 2.62 -11.81 -11.06
C GLU A 63 1.64 -11.74 -9.88
N MET A 64 1.52 -10.56 -9.28
CA MET A 64 0.59 -10.33 -8.18
C MET A 64 -0.84 -10.14 -8.73
N GLN A 65 -1.72 -11.10 -8.46
CA GLN A 65 -3.12 -11.10 -8.93
C GLN A 65 -4.06 -10.48 -7.89
N ASN A 66 -5.29 -10.07 -8.23
CA ASN A 66 -6.30 -9.58 -7.28
C ASN A 66 -5.74 -8.54 -6.27
N VAL A 67 -5.20 -7.44 -6.79
CA VAL A 67 -4.56 -6.39 -5.98
C VAL A 67 -5.52 -5.21 -5.80
N LEU A 68 -5.71 -4.80 -4.55
CA LEU A 68 -6.47 -3.61 -4.19
C LEU A 68 -5.56 -2.59 -3.52
N ASP A 69 -5.27 -1.51 -4.23
CA ASP A 69 -4.56 -0.37 -3.66
C ASP A 69 -5.56 0.62 -3.06
N LEU A 70 -5.55 0.74 -1.73
CA LEU A 70 -6.47 1.60 -1.00
C LEU A 70 -6.24 3.08 -1.29
N ASP A 71 -5.03 3.52 -1.67
CA ASP A 71 -4.83 4.91 -2.10
C ASP A 71 -5.73 5.27 -3.30
N ARG A 72 -5.98 4.31 -4.19
CA ARG A 72 -6.90 4.51 -5.32
C ARG A 72 -8.36 4.61 -4.87
N VAL A 73 -8.74 3.88 -3.82
CA VAL A 73 -10.09 3.97 -3.24
C VAL A 73 -10.30 5.34 -2.61
N PHE A 74 -9.40 5.78 -1.73
CA PHE A 74 -9.49 7.10 -1.10
C PHE A 74 -9.46 8.22 -2.15
N LYS A 75 -8.62 8.11 -3.19
CA LYS A 75 -8.58 9.10 -4.28
C LYS A 75 -9.94 9.28 -4.98
N ARG A 76 -10.72 8.21 -5.16
CA ARG A 76 -12.08 8.30 -5.74
C ARG A 76 -13.05 9.07 -4.85
N HIS A 77 -12.84 9.05 -3.53
CA HIS A 77 -13.62 9.82 -2.55
C HIS A 77 -13.09 11.24 -2.33
N GLY A 78 -12.23 11.75 -3.23
CA GLY A 78 -11.74 13.12 -3.20
C GLY A 78 -10.52 13.36 -2.31
N PHE A 79 -9.92 12.31 -1.74
CA PHE A 79 -8.66 12.43 -1.00
C PHE A 79 -7.47 12.58 -1.96
N GLY A 80 -6.33 13.04 -1.43
CA GLY A 80 -5.10 13.23 -2.19
C GLY A 80 -4.58 11.94 -2.83
N SER A 81 -3.60 12.08 -3.73
CA SER A 81 -3.02 10.96 -4.49
C SER A 81 -2.33 9.88 -3.64
N SER A 82 -1.94 10.21 -2.40
CA SER A 82 -1.51 9.24 -1.40
C SER A 82 -2.08 9.67 -0.06
N THR A 83 -3.15 9.00 0.36
CA THR A 83 -3.71 9.15 1.72
C THR A 83 -2.76 8.45 2.68
N GLY A 84 -2.27 7.28 2.28
CA GLY A 84 -1.36 6.45 3.05
C GLY A 84 -2.04 5.82 4.26
N VAL A 85 -1.44 4.73 4.74
CA VAL A 85 -2.01 3.88 5.79
C VAL A 85 -2.30 4.64 7.09
N ARG A 86 -1.46 5.62 7.48
CA ARG A 86 -1.66 6.35 8.74
C ARG A 86 -2.91 7.23 8.72
N ALA A 87 -3.15 7.94 7.62
CA ALA A 87 -4.34 8.78 7.51
C ALA A 87 -5.60 7.92 7.36
N ALA A 88 -5.51 6.82 6.59
CA ALA A 88 -6.62 5.88 6.45
C ALA A 88 -7.03 5.26 7.79
N VAL A 89 -6.07 4.84 8.63
CA VAL A 89 -6.37 4.34 9.99
C VAL A 89 -7.07 5.42 10.83
N ALA A 90 -6.67 6.68 10.73
CA ALA A 90 -7.33 7.77 11.45
C ALA A 90 -8.76 8.03 10.93
N LEU A 91 -8.95 8.03 9.61
CA LEU A 91 -10.24 8.31 8.97
C LEU A 91 -11.26 7.18 9.14
N VAL A 92 -10.81 5.93 9.00
CA VAL A 92 -11.69 4.76 8.95
C VAL A 92 -11.90 4.17 10.35
N LEU A 93 -10.83 4.05 11.14
CA LEU A 93 -10.86 3.38 12.43
C LEU A 93 -10.93 4.38 13.61
N GLY A 94 -10.73 5.68 13.37
CA GLY A 94 -10.65 6.67 14.45
C GLY A 94 -9.41 6.50 15.34
N GLN A 95 -8.38 5.80 14.86
CA GLN A 95 -7.20 5.43 15.63
C GLN A 95 -5.92 6.09 15.12
N SER A 96 -4.85 6.06 15.91
CA SER A 96 -3.55 6.62 15.52
C SER A 96 -2.50 5.53 15.32
N LEU A 97 -2.01 5.37 14.09
CA LEU A 97 -0.91 4.47 13.79
C LEU A 97 0.44 5.14 14.05
N ARG A 98 1.10 4.76 15.15
CA ARG A 98 2.46 5.24 15.48
C ARG A 98 3.51 4.38 14.79
N LYS A 99 4.35 4.99 13.96
CA LYS A 99 5.51 4.33 13.33
C LYS A 99 6.80 4.89 13.92
N SER A 100 7.72 4.02 14.36
CA SER A 100 9.04 4.41 14.85
C SER A 100 10.03 4.50 13.70
N LYS A 101 10.54 5.70 13.40
CA LYS A 101 11.55 5.93 12.34
C LYS A 101 12.83 5.12 12.54
N ARG A 102 13.20 4.81 13.79
CA ARG A 102 14.40 4.02 14.08
C ARG A 102 14.30 2.58 13.56
N VAL A 103 13.09 2.02 13.51
CA VAL A 103 12.87 0.64 13.05
C VAL A 103 12.90 0.57 11.52
N THR A 104 12.41 1.60 10.83
CA THR A 104 12.31 1.61 9.36
C THR A 104 13.67 1.50 8.68
N THR A 105 14.71 2.12 9.26
CA THR A 105 16.08 2.13 8.73
C THR A 105 17.00 1.10 9.39
N SER A 106 16.43 0.12 10.11
CA SER A 106 17.21 -0.92 10.78
C SER A 106 17.70 -1.99 9.79
N ASN A 107 18.65 -2.85 10.21
CA ASN A 107 19.10 -3.95 9.37
C ASN A 107 18.03 -5.05 9.29
N TRP A 108 17.29 -5.08 8.17
CA TRP A 108 16.24 -6.06 7.87
C TRP A 108 16.77 -7.38 7.29
N SER A 109 18.06 -7.45 6.96
CA SER A 109 18.70 -8.67 6.45
C SER A 109 19.13 -9.63 7.57
N ASN A 110 18.99 -9.23 8.84
CA ASN A 110 19.38 -10.04 9.99
C ASN A 110 18.64 -11.40 10.00
N PRO A 111 19.33 -12.53 10.21
CA PRO A 111 18.71 -13.86 10.25
C PRO A 111 17.62 -14.02 11.31
N ARG A 112 17.65 -13.19 12.35
CA ARG A 112 16.59 -13.09 13.37
C ARG A 112 16.20 -11.64 13.51
N LEU A 113 14.91 -11.37 13.32
CA LEU A 113 14.34 -10.05 13.58
C LEU A 113 14.21 -9.82 15.09
N THR A 114 14.43 -8.58 15.51
CA THR A 114 14.12 -8.17 16.88
C THR A 114 12.60 -8.12 17.06
N GLU A 115 12.14 -8.26 18.30
CA GLU A 115 10.72 -8.13 18.63
C GLU A 115 10.11 -6.79 18.17
N SER A 116 10.91 -5.72 18.20
CA SER A 116 10.53 -4.40 17.68
C SER A 116 10.32 -4.37 16.16
N GLN A 117 11.18 -5.09 15.41
CA GLN A 117 11.06 -5.24 13.96
C GLN A 117 9.85 -6.10 13.61
N CYS A 118 9.62 -7.19 14.35
CA CYS A 118 8.46 -8.04 14.16
C CYS A 118 7.15 -7.26 14.36
N ARG A 119 7.01 -6.54 15.48
CA ARG A 119 5.84 -5.70 15.75
C ARG A 119 5.64 -4.65 14.67
N TYR A 120 6.71 -3.99 14.24
CA TYR A 120 6.62 -2.97 13.20
C TYR A 120 6.12 -3.56 11.87
N ALA A 121 6.75 -4.63 11.39
CA ALA A 121 6.38 -5.25 10.12
C ALA A 121 4.98 -5.87 10.16
N ALA A 122 4.59 -6.47 11.29
CA ALA A 122 3.24 -6.98 11.49
C ALA A 122 2.21 -5.86 11.44
N ASN A 123 2.45 -4.74 12.13
CA ASN A 123 1.55 -3.59 12.12
C ASN A 123 1.42 -2.97 10.73
N ASP A 124 2.50 -2.95 9.95
CA ASP A 124 2.49 -2.39 8.59
C ASP A 124 1.66 -3.22 7.60
N ALA A 125 1.56 -4.54 7.79
CA ALA A 125 0.63 -5.40 7.03
C ALA A 125 -0.78 -5.45 7.62
N HIS A 126 -0.91 -5.39 8.94
CA HIS A 126 -2.21 -5.48 9.63
C HIS A 126 -3.06 -4.23 9.41
N ALA A 127 -2.45 -3.04 9.45
CA ALA A 127 -3.21 -1.79 9.34
C ALA A 127 -4.03 -1.68 8.03
N PRO A 128 -3.50 -2.01 6.84
CA PRO A 128 -4.31 -2.09 5.62
C PRO A 128 -5.43 -3.14 5.69
N ALA A 129 -5.19 -4.31 6.29
CA ALA A 129 -6.22 -5.34 6.45
C ALA A 129 -7.36 -4.86 7.36
N ALA A 130 -7.03 -4.22 8.49
CA ALA A 130 -8.00 -3.65 9.42
C ALA A 130 -8.81 -2.51 8.79
N VAL A 131 -8.16 -1.63 8.02
CA VAL A 131 -8.85 -0.58 7.25
C VAL A 131 -9.80 -1.19 6.24
N PHE A 132 -9.34 -2.19 5.48
CA PHE A 132 -10.16 -2.85 4.47
C PHE A 132 -11.40 -3.52 5.06
N ALA A 133 -11.27 -4.17 6.22
CA ALA A 133 -12.38 -4.81 6.91
C ALA A 133 -13.49 -3.81 7.31
N GLN A 134 -13.16 -2.54 7.52
CA GLN A 134 -14.10 -1.47 7.88
C GLN A 134 -14.44 -0.53 6.71
N LEU A 135 -13.90 -0.82 5.52
CA LEU A 135 -13.99 0.08 4.38
C LEU A 135 -15.43 0.24 3.88
N GLY A 136 -16.20 -0.84 3.81
CA GLY A 136 -17.59 -0.79 3.34
C GLY A 136 -18.47 0.13 4.20
N ASP A 137 -18.38 0.00 5.53
CA ASP A 137 -19.12 0.84 6.48
C ASP A 137 -18.65 2.30 6.43
N TRP A 138 -17.35 2.52 6.17
CA TRP A 138 -16.83 3.86 5.96
C TRP A 138 -17.32 4.48 4.64
N GLU A 139 -17.31 3.73 3.54
CA GLU A 139 -17.78 4.17 2.21
C GLU A 139 -19.28 4.50 2.23
N ALA A 140 -20.10 3.69 2.92
CA ALA A 140 -21.53 3.93 3.07
C ALA A 140 -21.87 5.23 3.83
N ARG A 141 -20.93 5.74 4.64
CA ARG A 141 -21.07 7.02 5.37
C ARG A 141 -20.55 8.22 4.56
N GLN A 142 -19.86 8.00 3.45
CA GLN A 142 -19.34 9.10 2.64
C GLN A 142 -20.47 9.74 1.83
N PRO A 143 -20.41 11.06 1.59
CA PRO A 143 -21.29 11.68 0.61
C PRO A 143 -21.05 11.06 -0.77
N PRO A 144 -22.06 11.02 -1.64
CA PRO A 144 -21.90 10.49 -3.00
C PRO A 144 -20.75 11.21 -3.70
N VAL A 145 -19.84 10.42 -4.29
CA VAL A 145 -18.70 10.96 -5.04
C VAL A 145 -19.24 11.92 -6.11
N PRO A 146 -18.81 13.20 -6.12
CA PRO A 146 -19.28 14.14 -7.12
C PRO A 146 -18.98 13.60 -8.52
N ALA A 147 -19.99 13.59 -9.39
CA ALA A 147 -19.81 13.20 -10.79
C ALA A 147 -18.63 13.97 -11.39
N HIS A 148 -17.80 13.28 -12.20
CA HIS A 148 -16.58 13.85 -12.75
C HIS A 148 -16.90 15.18 -13.46
N ARG A 149 -16.47 16.30 -12.86
CA ARG A 149 -16.73 17.63 -13.44
C ARG A 149 -15.97 17.68 -14.77
N PRO A 150 -16.63 17.99 -15.90
CA PRO A 150 -15.94 18.08 -17.17
C PRO A 150 -14.79 19.09 -17.06
N PRO A 151 -13.66 18.85 -17.76
CA PRO A 151 -12.54 19.77 -17.74
C PRO A 151 -13.03 21.17 -18.14
N ARG A 152 -12.59 22.19 -17.39
CA ARG A 152 -12.95 23.58 -17.72
C ARG A 152 -12.53 23.85 -19.17
N PRO A 153 -13.41 24.42 -20.02
CA PRO A 153 -13.02 24.81 -21.37
C PRO A 153 -11.82 25.75 -21.29
N ARG A 154 -10.84 25.55 -22.16
CA ARG A 154 -9.70 26.47 -22.28
C ARG A 154 -10.25 27.86 -22.62
N PRO A 155 -9.75 28.94 -21.99
CA PRO A 155 -10.13 30.28 -22.38
C PRO A 155 -9.81 30.48 -23.86
N ALA A 156 -10.77 31.03 -24.61
CA ALA A 156 -10.58 31.37 -26.01
C ALA A 156 -9.41 32.36 -26.13
N ALA A 157 -8.56 32.16 -27.14
CA ALA A 157 -7.45 33.07 -27.41
C ALA A 157 -7.99 34.49 -27.68
N PRO A 158 -7.33 35.55 -27.19
CA PRO A 158 -7.75 36.91 -27.48
C PRO A 158 -7.64 37.19 -28.98
N ASP A 159 -8.73 37.69 -29.56
CA ASP A 159 -8.80 38.14 -30.94
C ASP A 159 -7.93 39.38 -31.12
N VAL A 160 -6.74 39.21 -31.72
CA VAL A 160 -5.87 40.31 -32.14
C VAL A 160 -6.32 40.74 -33.53
N SER A 161 -7.42 41.49 -33.59
CA SER A 161 -7.83 42.15 -34.83
C SER A 161 -8.56 43.46 -34.54
N THR A 162 -7.87 44.45 -33.98
CA THR A 162 -8.13 45.88 -34.27
C THR A 162 -6.99 46.76 -33.78
N ARG A 163 -6.09 47.13 -34.71
CA ARG A 163 -5.47 48.46 -34.77
C ARG A 163 -5.23 48.79 -36.24
N ASN A 164 -6.14 49.59 -36.81
CA ASN A 164 -5.80 50.56 -37.83
C ASN A 164 -5.36 51.84 -37.12
#